data_AF-A0A3M2VIA1-F1
#
_entry.id   AF-A0A3M2VIA1-F1
#
_cell.length_a   1.000
_cell.length_b   1.000
_cell.length_c   1.000
_cell.angle_alpha   90.00
_cell.angle_beta   90.00
_cell.angle_gamma   90.00
#
_symmetry.space_group_name_H-M   'P 1'
#
loop_
_entity.id
_entity.type
_entity.pdbx_description
1 polymer ?
#
loop_
_entity_poly.entity_id
_entity_poly.type
_entity_poly.pdbx_seq_one_letter_code
_entity_poly.pdbx_strand_id
1 'polypeptide(L)'
;MRPVPKGNSRNDCKAAVERRYPEVRNALNLLGKFTEAKLTGTGSCVFGAFPNKAEADKVSALLTETLTGFVAKGSNISMLHRKLQIL
;
A
#
# COMPACT_ATOMS: atom_id res chain seq x y z
N MET A 1 -1.05 15.10 2.80
CA MET A 1 -1.21 13.75 2.21
C MET A 1 -2.46 13.79 1.36
N ARG A 2 -2.41 13.57 0.03
CA ARG A 2 -3.66 13.52 -0.74
C ARG A 2 -4.24 12.10 -0.55
N PRO A 3 -5.50 11.96 -0.10
CA PRO A 3 -6.16 10.65 -0.11
C PRO A 3 -6.21 10.13 -1.55
N VAL A 4 -6.33 8.81 -1.71
CA VAL A 4 -6.70 8.19 -2.99
C VAL A 4 -7.88 8.99 -3.56
N PRO A 5 -7.85 9.44 -4.84
CA PRO A 5 -8.92 10.27 -5.40
C PRO A 5 -10.30 9.70 -5.08
N LYS A 6 -11.26 10.53 -4.64
CA LYS A 6 -12.65 10.10 -4.44
C LYS A 6 -13.20 9.63 -5.79
N GLY A 7 -13.35 8.32 -5.94
CA GLY A 7 -13.65 7.63 -7.19
C GLY A 7 -13.18 6.17 -7.11
N ASN A 8 -13.63 5.32 -8.03
CA ASN A 8 -13.49 3.86 -7.99
C ASN A 8 -12.02 3.39 -7.84
N SER A 9 -11.54 3.24 -6.60
CA SER A 9 -10.19 2.75 -6.26
C SER A 9 -10.07 1.22 -6.29
N ARG A 10 -11.05 0.58 -6.92
CA ARG A 10 -11.10 -0.86 -7.11
C ARG A 10 -9.96 -1.30 -8.02
N ASN A 11 -9.30 -2.38 -7.63
CA ASN A 11 -8.37 -3.12 -8.46
C ASN A 11 -9.05 -4.40 -8.92
N ASP A 12 -9.38 -4.51 -10.20
CA ASP A 12 -10.09 -5.67 -10.77
C ASP A 12 -9.29 -6.96 -10.71
N CYS A 13 -7.96 -6.88 -10.59
CA CYS A 13 -7.10 -8.05 -10.46
C CYS A 13 -7.19 -8.69 -9.06
N LYS A 14 -7.66 -7.95 -8.04
CA LYS A 14 -7.66 -8.40 -6.63
C LYS A 14 -8.31 -9.76 -6.45
N ALA A 15 -9.52 -9.95 -6.96
CA ALA A 15 -10.27 -11.20 -6.79
C ALA A 15 -9.58 -12.41 -7.47
N ALA A 16 -8.98 -12.20 -8.64
CA ALA A 16 -8.24 -13.25 -9.33
C ALA A 16 -6.95 -13.63 -8.57
N VAL A 17 -6.23 -12.63 -8.05
CA VAL A 17 -4.98 -12.83 -7.29
C VAL A 17 -5.26 -13.48 -5.94
N GLU A 18 -6.24 -13.01 -5.16
CA GLU A 18 -6.60 -13.61 -3.86
C GLU A 18 -7.01 -15.08 -3.97
N ARG A 19 -7.71 -15.45 -5.05
CA ARG A 19 -8.12 -16.83 -5.30
C ARG A 19 -6.93 -17.74 -5.61
N ARG A 20 -5.92 -17.23 -6.30
CA ARG A 20 -4.81 -18.03 -6.82
C ARG A 20 -3.58 -18.03 -5.91
N TYR A 21 -3.43 -17.01 -5.07
CA TYR A 21 -2.29 -16.80 -4.19
C TYR A 21 -2.76 -16.51 -2.76
N PRO A 22 -2.95 -17.55 -1.93
CA PRO A 22 -3.41 -17.42 -0.54
C PRO A 22 -2.53 -16.50 0.32
N GLU A 23 -1.24 -16.40 0.02
CA GLU A 23 -0.29 -15.52 0.70
C GLU A 23 -0.66 -14.05 0.50
N VAL A 24 -1.08 -13.66 -0.71
CA VAL A 24 -1.55 -12.31 -0.99
C VAL A 24 -2.85 -12.03 -0.25
N ARG A 25 -3.78 -13.00 -0.22
CA ARG A 25 -5.02 -12.89 0.57
C ARG A 25 -4.73 -12.74 2.06
N ASN A 26 -3.78 -13.50 2.58
CA ASN A 26 -3.38 -13.42 3.99
C ASN A 26 -2.73 -12.07 4.30
N ALA A 27 -1.90 -11.53 3.41
CA ALA A 27 -1.32 -10.20 3.56
C ALA A 27 -2.39 -9.10 3.54
N LEU A 28 -3.39 -9.19 2.63
CA LEU A 28 -4.54 -8.28 2.58
C LEU A 28 -5.36 -8.36 3.87
N ASN A 29 -5.65 -9.56 4.36
CA ASN A 29 -6.40 -9.75 5.60
C ASN A 29 -5.64 -9.22 6.83
N LEU A 30 -4.32 -9.45 6.88
CA LEU A 30 -3.49 -9.05 8.01
C LEU A 30 -3.35 -7.52 8.08
N LEU A 31 -3.02 -6.87 6.96
CA LEU A 31 -2.97 -5.41 6.88
C LEU A 31 -4.37 -4.78 7.03
N GLY A 32 -5.41 -5.48 6.58
CA GLY A 32 -6.81 -5.10 6.67
C GLY A 32 -7.32 -4.88 8.10
N LYS A 33 -6.65 -5.44 9.11
CA LYS A 33 -6.95 -5.20 10.52
C LYS A 33 -6.66 -3.76 10.98
N PHE A 34 -5.84 -3.02 10.22
CA PHE A 34 -5.34 -1.70 10.61
C PHE A 34 -5.78 -0.58 9.65
N THR A 35 -6.09 -0.91 8.39
CA THR A 35 -6.43 0.06 7.35
C THR A 35 -7.15 -0.62 6.17
N GLU A 36 -7.70 0.16 5.25
CA GLU A 36 -8.24 -0.35 3.99
C GLU A 36 -7.10 -0.88 3.09
N ALA A 37 -6.81 -2.18 3.19
CA ALA A 37 -5.74 -2.83 2.42
C ALA A 37 -6.13 -3.07 0.95
N LYS A 38 -5.20 -2.72 0.04
CA LYS A 38 -5.39 -2.78 -1.42
C LYS A 38 -4.23 -3.50 -2.09
N LEU A 39 -4.53 -4.15 -3.21
CA LEU A 39 -3.54 -4.69 -4.14
C LEU A 39 -3.03 -3.56 -5.05
N THR A 40 -1.73 -3.47 -5.30
CA THR A 40 -1.17 -2.57 -6.33
C THR A 40 -0.80 -3.33 -7.59
N GLY A 41 -1.09 -2.76 -8.76
CA GLY A 41 -0.90 -3.41 -10.06
C GLY A 41 -1.60 -4.78 -10.13
N THR A 42 -0.89 -5.78 -10.64
CA THR A 42 -1.33 -7.19 -10.66
C THR A 42 -0.80 -7.99 -9.47
N GLY A 43 -0.30 -7.32 -8.42
CA GLY A 43 0.37 -7.95 -7.28
C GLY A 43 1.84 -8.27 -7.52
N SER A 44 2.53 -8.89 -6.55
CA SER A 44 1.98 -9.42 -5.28
C SER A 44 1.89 -8.40 -4.14
N CYS A 45 2.44 -7.19 -4.31
CA CYS A 45 2.47 -6.19 -3.24
C CYS A 45 1.06 -5.69 -2.85
N VAL A 46 0.87 -5.53 -1.55
CA VAL A 46 -0.32 -4.93 -0.94
C VAL A 46 0.08 -3.64 -0.24
N PHE A 47 -0.84 -2.69 -0.12
CA PHE A 47 -0.58 -1.43 0.55
C PHE A 47 -1.81 -0.95 1.33
N GLY A 48 -1.55 -0.11 2.32
CA GLY A 48 -2.55 0.52 3.16
C GLY A 48 -2.15 1.96 3.42
N ALA A 49 -3.13 2.85 3.57
CA ALA A 49 -2.89 4.27 3.80
C ALA A 49 -3.05 4.61 5.29
N PHE A 50 -2.16 5.46 5.81
CA PHE A 50 -2.18 5.93 7.19
C PHE A 50 -2.05 7.45 7.21
N PRO A 51 -2.73 8.16 8.12
CA PRO A 51 -2.77 9.63 8.13
C PRO A 51 -1.40 10.26 8.37
N ASN A 52 -0.48 9.55 9.02
CA ASN A 52 0.87 10.02 9.32
C ASN A 52 1.89 8.87 9.34
N LYS A 53 3.18 9.23 9.29
CA LYS A 53 4.30 8.27 9.30
C LYS A 53 4.37 7.46 10.59
N ALA A 54 4.07 8.07 11.74
CA ALA A 54 4.18 7.39 13.03
C ALA A 54 3.20 6.22 13.17
N GLU A 55 1.96 6.37 12.70
CA GLU A 55 0.99 5.28 12.66
C GLU A 55 1.39 4.19 11.65
N ALA A 56 1.89 4.57 10.48
CA ALA A 56 2.40 3.62 9.50
C ALA A 56 3.58 2.80 10.05
N ASP A 57 4.54 3.45 10.72
CA ASP A 57 5.71 2.80 11.32
C ASP A 57 5.28 1.82 12.43
N LYS A 58 4.34 2.21 13.30
CA LYS A 58 3.78 1.34 14.35
C LYS A 58 3.20 0.06 13.75
N VAL A 59 2.34 0.18 12.74
CA VAL A 59 1.74 -0.99 12.09
C VAL A 59 2.79 -1.80 11.34
N SER A 60 3.73 -1.15 10.65
CA SER A 60 4.82 -1.86 9.96
C SER A 60 5.64 -2.72 10.92
N ALA A 61 5.96 -2.21 12.12
CA ALA A 61 6.69 -2.96 13.15
C ALA A 61 5.90 -4.18 13.67
N LEU A 62 4.57 -4.11 13.74
CA LEU A 62 3.72 -5.25 14.12
C LEU A 62 3.65 -6.34 13.04
N LEU A 63 3.94 -5.98 11.78
CA LEU A 63 3.82 -6.87 10.64
C LEU A 63 5.14 -7.49 10.19
N THR A 64 6.29 -6.96 10.65
CA THR A 64 7.62 -7.38 10.16
C THR A 64 7.96 -8.84 10.42
N GLU A 65 7.34 -9.47 11.42
CA GLU A 65 7.54 -10.91 11.69
C GLU A 65 6.83 -11.81 10.66
N THR A 66 5.80 -11.30 9.97
CA THR A 66 4.99 -12.08 9.02
C THR A 66 5.14 -11.62 7.57
N LEU A 67 5.40 -10.32 7.35
CA LEU A 67 5.43 -9.70 6.03
C LEU A 67 6.69 -8.86 5.85
N THR A 68 7.25 -8.90 4.66
CA THR A 68 8.26 -7.93 4.23
C THR A 68 7.57 -6.66 3.72
N GLY A 69 8.10 -5.49 4.08
CA GLY A 69 7.49 -4.23 3.72
C GLY A 69 8.32 -3.02 4.11
N PHE A 70 7.85 -1.85 3.69
CA PHE A 70 8.44 -0.57 4.04
C PHE A 70 7.37 0.52 4.11
N VAL A 71 7.68 1.59 4.84
CA VAL A 71 6.84 2.80 4.91
C VAL A 71 7.35 3.83 3.91
N ALA A 72 6.46 4.38 3.10
CA ALA A 72 6.77 5.46 2.16
C ALA A 72 5.66 6.52 2.11
N LYS A 73 6.03 7.73 1.69
CA LYS A 73 5.11 8.84 1.49
C LYS A 73 4.71 8.93 0.02
N GLY A 74 3.42 8.74 -0.27
CA GLY A 74 2.88 9.05 -1.61
C GLY A 74 3.08 10.52 -1.98
N SER A 75 3.55 10.78 -3.21
CA SER A 75 3.78 12.12 -3.75
C SER A 75 3.12 12.25 -5.13
N ASN A 76 2.40 13.35 -5.36
CA ASN A 76 1.78 13.65 -6.66
C ASN A 76 2.78 14.21 -7.67
N ILE A 77 3.97 14.60 -7.22
CA ILE A 77 5.06 15.03 -8.08
C ILE A 77 6.14 13.96 -7.95
N SER A 78 6.49 13.35 -9.08
CA SER A 78 7.58 12.40 -9.16
C SER A 78 8.87 13.02 -8.61
N MET A 79 9.60 12.25 -7.79
CA MET A 79 10.87 12.70 -7.23
C MET A 79 11.90 13.05 -8.31
N LEU A 80 11.82 12.39 -9.48
CA LEU A 80 12.65 12.74 -10.64
C LEU A 80 12.34 14.15 -11.16
N HIS A 81 11.06 14.48 -11.36
CA HIS A 81 10.65 15.79 -11.83
C HIS A 81 11.06 16.90 -10.85
N ARG A 82 10.93 16.66 -9.53
CA ARG A 82 11.43 17.60 -8.51
C ARG A 82 12.93 17.86 -8.65
N LYS A 83 13.73 16.82 -8.90
CA LYS A 83 15.18 16.95 -9.06
C LYS A 83 15.55 17.73 -10.33
N LEU A 84 14.83 17.51 -11.43
CA LEU A 84 15.09 18.20 -12.70
C LEU A 84 14.71 19.68 -12.69
N GLN A 85 13.78 20.10 -11.83
CA GLN A 85 13.39 21.52 -11.66
C GLN A 85 14.39 22.35 -10.83
N ILE A 86 15.31 21.70 -10.13
CA ILE A 86 16.31 22.34 -9.26
C ILE A 86 17.63 22.60 -10.02
N LEU A 87 17.76 22.04 -11.23
CA LEU A 87 18.82 22.34 -12.20
C LEU A 87 18.43 23.56 -13.03
#